data_AF-A0A933KWB1-F1
#
_entry.id   AF-A0A933KWB1-F1
#
_cell.length_a   1.000
_cell.length_b   1.000
_cell.length_c   1.000
_cell.angle_alpha   90.00
_cell.angle_beta   90.00
_cell.angle_gamma   90.00
#
_symmetry.space_group_name_H-M   'P 1'
#
loop_
_entity.id
_entity.type
_entity.pdbx_description
1 polymer ?
#
loop_
_entity_poly.entity_id
_entity_poly.type
_entity_poly.pdbx_seq_one_letter_code
_entity_poly.pdbx_strand_id
1 'polypeptide(L)'
;MSVSNSRGILARFSDPAVGWAVAALIFVVATARAEGPPPDDLTFVPGDSYSYLRIAEAAPGVPAEPVFFHYAQRVTLPYLIGLVHEATGLPLHALFQLSAVLIVVAILVVFARVLERLAVDGAAAALALSTFVLNPWAVRAYLTYPEMVTDLGFVLGLAVLLHGLANERLATLLAGQLIASLGRQTGLLLVPLAVLWVWQVWGRRSRLAACGAVAGIAAGVYAATAALAAGFSYPSENAAHVTELLPWLGTRFDAALLASFLVRLVIAPAIPVLMMLASVHRWRPVPGRRRLVAILCAGSVAIWLQPLLAGPDLTVGNGPRLTALGLLPVCAAAGIVLGDTLAAPAPGSRRFFALLALLALASMHHVYVFSQTPTEMQRALFAATYSIACLGILVVTRAGMRAEPT
;
A
#
# COMPACT_ATOMS: atom_id res chain seq x y z
N MET A 1 13.91 -14.84 22.85
CA MET A 1 14.14 -13.39 22.73
C MET A 1 13.71 -12.73 24.03
N SER A 2 14.67 -12.27 24.83
CA SER A 2 14.44 -11.54 26.08
C SER A 2 13.88 -10.14 25.77
N VAL A 3 12.84 -9.73 26.52
CA VAL A 3 12.07 -8.50 26.28
C VAL A 3 12.86 -7.29 26.78
N SER A 4 13.28 -6.45 25.83
CA SER A 4 13.99 -5.19 26.03
C SER A 4 13.05 -4.06 26.48
N ASN A 5 13.52 -3.34 27.50
CA ASN A 5 13.29 -1.94 27.88
C ASN A 5 12.11 -1.20 27.21
N SER A 6 11.14 -0.84 28.05
CA SER A 6 10.10 0.15 27.78
C SER A 6 10.68 1.57 27.69
N ARG A 7 11.49 1.86 26.68
CA ARG A 7 11.74 3.26 26.29
C ARG A 7 10.40 3.88 25.92
N GLY A 8 10.04 4.96 26.63
CA GLY A 8 8.79 5.70 26.46
C GLY A 8 8.59 6.17 25.02
N ILE A 9 7.32 6.45 24.66
CA ILE A 9 6.90 6.77 23.29
C ILE A 9 7.75 7.90 22.66
N LEU A 10 8.12 8.91 23.45
CA LEU A 10 8.92 10.07 22.99
C LEU A 10 10.37 9.70 22.64
N ALA A 11 11.02 8.81 23.39
CA ALA A 11 12.38 8.34 23.09
C ALA A 11 12.45 7.41 21.87
N ARG A 12 11.31 7.10 21.23
CA ARG A 12 11.24 6.33 20.00
C ARG A 12 11.05 7.22 18.76
N PHE A 13 10.59 8.46 18.92
CA PHE A 13 10.62 9.46 17.85
C PHE A 13 12.04 9.95 17.54
N SER A 14 13.03 9.64 18.40
CA SER A 14 14.44 9.85 18.10
C SER A 14 15.04 8.77 17.19
N ASP A 15 14.27 7.77 16.75
CA ASP A 15 14.75 6.84 15.73
C ASP A 15 14.96 7.61 14.41
N PRO A 16 16.20 7.68 13.90
CA PRO A 16 16.50 8.40 12.66
C PRO A 16 15.67 7.90 11.48
N ALA A 17 15.26 6.62 11.44
CA ALA A 17 14.43 6.09 10.37
C ALA A 17 13.05 6.75 10.30
N VAL A 18 12.44 7.03 11.46
CA VAL A 18 11.16 7.75 11.54
C VAL A 18 11.35 9.20 11.10
N GLY A 19 12.45 9.85 11.49
CA GLY A 19 12.79 11.20 11.04
C GLY A 19 12.88 11.31 9.51
N TRP A 20 13.53 10.34 8.85
CA TRP A 20 13.60 10.29 7.38
C TRP A 20 12.23 10.06 6.73
N ALA A 21 11.39 9.20 7.31
CA ALA A 21 10.03 8.97 6.82
C ALA A 21 9.17 10.24 6.92
N VAL A 22 9.32 11.00 8.00
CA VAL A 22 8.65 12.30 8.18
C VAL A 22 9.16 13.32 7.15
N ALA A 23 10.48 13.41 6.93
CA ALA A 23 11.04 14.28 5.90
C ALA A 23 10.53 13.92 4.49
N ALA A 24 10.45 12.62 4.17
CA ALA A 24 9.85 12.14 2.94
C ALA A 24 8.36 12.51 2.84
N LEU A 25 7.60 12.40 3.93
CA LEU A 25 6.19 12.77 3.95
C LEU A 25 6.00 14.27 3.74
N ILE A 26 6.81 15.12 4.41
CA ILE A 26 6.81 16.56 4.20
C ILE A 26 7.10 16.88 2.74
N PHE A 27 8.09 16.23 2.13
CA PHE A 27 8.39 16.39 0.71
C PHE A 27 7.19 16.00 -0.19
N VAL A 28 6.54 14.87 0.08
CA VAL A 28 5.36 14.45 -0.68
C VAL A 28 4.22 15.46 -0.52
N VAL A 29 3.93 15.92 0.69
CA VAL A 29 2.89 16.93 0.96
C VAL A 29 3.21 18.25 0.25
N ALA A 30 4.45 18.73 0.36
CA ALA A 30 4.87 20.01 -0.23
C ALA A 30 4.88 20.01 -1.77
N THR A 31 4.98 18.82 -2.39
CA THR A 31 5.01 18.66 -3.84
C THR A 31 3.72 18.06 -4.39
N ALA A 32 2.79 17.66 -3.54
CA ALA A 32 1.50 17.14 -3.95
C ALA A 32 0.60 18.30 -4.32
N ARG A 33 -0.14 18.13 -5.41
CA ARG A 33 -1.27 19.01 -5.72
C ARG A 33 -2.26 18.95 -4.55
N ALA A 34 -2.55 20.09 -3.95
CA ALA A 34 -3.58 20.23 -2.92
C ALA A 34 -4.95 20.63 -3.51
N GLU A 35 -4.98 21.09 -4.76
CA GLU A 35 -6.22 21.50 -5.42
C GLU A 35 -7.06 20.26 -5.75
N GLY A 36 -8.30 20.27 -5.26
CA GLY A 36 -9.31 19.34 -5.70
C GLY A 36 -9.48 19.37 -7.23
N PRO A 37 -10.00 18.31 -7.82
CA PRO A 37 -10.32 18.31 -9.24
C PRO A 37 -11.31 19.46 -9.56
N PRO A 38 -11.20 20.09 -10.73
CA PRO A 38 -12.21 21.04 -11.17
C PRO A 38 -13.57 20.33 -11.20
N PRO A 39 -14.65 20.96 -10.70
CA PRO A 39 -15.97 20.31 -10.61
C PRO A 39 -16.51 19.83 -11.96
N ASP A 40 -16.02 20.41 -13.07
CA ASP A 40 -16.48 20.12 -14.43
C ASP A 40 -15.62 19.09 -15.19
N ASP A 41 -14.48 18.64 -14.64
CA ASP A 41 -13.58 17.68 -15.31
C ASP A 41 -13.74 16.26 -14.77
N LEU A 42 -14.79 15.58 -15.23
CA LEU A 42 -15.09 14.18 -14.91
C LEU A 42 -14.01 13.19 -15.40
N THR A 43 -13.11 13.60 -16.31
CA THR A 43 -12.07 12.70 -16.83
C THR A 43 -10.85 12.60 -15.91
N PHE A 44 -10.71 13.53 -14.96
CA PHE A 44 -9.53 13.66 -14.12
C PHE A 44 -9.64 12.97 -12.75
N VAL A 45 -10.85 12.59 -12.32
CA VAL A 45 -11.10 12.03 -10.99
C VAL A 45 -11.31 10.52 -11.07
N PRO A 46 -10.64 9.71 -10.24
CA PRO A 46 -10.95 8.30 -10.14
C PRO A 46 -12.44 8.12 -9.81
N GLY A 47 -13.19 7.37 -10.62
CA GLY A 47 -14.64 7.19 -10.47
C GLY A 47 -15.08 6.72 -9.08
N ASP A 48 -14.18 6.02 -8.37
CA ASP A 48 -14.32 5.62 -6.96
C ASP A 48 -14.62 6.83 -6.04
N SER A 49 -13.98 7.98 -6.27
CA SER A 49 -14.05 9.16 -5.40
C SER A 49 -15.46 9.73 -5.32
N TYR A 50 -16.14 9.85 -6.46
CA TYR A 50 -17.53 10.32 -6.51
C TYR A 50 -18.48 9.36 -5.79
N SER A 51 -18.24 8.05 -5.90
CA SER A 51 -19.03 7.04 -5.21
C SER A 51 -18.89 7.16 -3.70
N TYR A 52 -17.68 7.39 -3.19
CA TYR A 52 -17.45 7.58 -1.77
C TYR A 52 -17.98 8.91 -1.25
N LEU A 53 -17.89 9.98 -2.03
CA LEU A 53 -18.48 11.26 -1.67
C LEU A 53 -20.00 11.15 -1.52
N ARG A 54 -20.69 10.51 -2.49
CA ARG A 54 -22.14 10.23 -2.40
C ARG A 54 -22.52 9.43 -1.17
N ILE A 55 -21.72 8.43 -0.80
CA ILE A 55 -21.94 7.65 0.43
C ILE A 55 -21.81 8.54 1.68
N ALA A 56 -20.81 9.43 1.71
CA ALA A 56 -20.60 10.34 2.83
C ALA A 56 -21.70 11.40 2.93
N GLU A 57 -22.11 11.99 1.81
CA GLU A 57 -23.21 12.98 1.73
C GLU A 57 -24.56 12.41 2.16
N ALA A 58 -24.78 11.11 1.96
CA ALA A 58 -26.03 10.47 2.32
C ALA A 58 -26.14 10.12 3.81
N ALA A 59 -25.05 10.15 4.58
CA ALA A 59 -25.07 9.82 6.00
C ALA A 59 -25.94 10.82 6.78
N PRO A 60 -26.81 10.37 7.73
CA PRO A 60 -26.90 9.03 8.30
C PRO A 60 -27.74 8.02 7.48
N GLY A 61 -28.34 8.43 6.38
CA GLY A 61 -29.06 7.55 5.45
C GLY A 61 -28.13 6.78 4.49
N VAL A 62 -28.69 6.31 3.38
CA VAL A 62 -27.95 5.68 2.28
C VAL A 62 -28.20 6.44 0.98
N PRO A 63 -27.29 6.37 0.00
CA PRO A 63 -27.48 7.07 -1.28
C PRO A 63 -28.83 6.74 -1.93
N ALA A 64 -29.53 7.77 -2.41
CA ALA A 64 -30.77 7.61 -3.16
C ALA A 64 -30.51 7.08 -4.58
N GLU A 65 -29.40 7.49 -5.19
CA GLU A 65 -28.93 6.94 -6.47
C GLU A 65 -28.05 5.72 -6.24
N PRO A 66 -28.22 4.66 -7.05
CA PRO A 66 -27.40 3.46 -6.93
C PRO A 66 -25.92 3.76 -7.21
N VAL A 67 -25.06 3.16 -6.38
CA VAL A 67 -23.59 3.19 -6.54
C VAL A 67 -23.11 1.83 -7.08
N PHE A 68 -21.97 1.74 -7.77
CA PHE A 68 -21.43 0.44 -8.16
C PHE A 68 -21.16 -0.44 -6.93
N PHE A 69 -21.52 -1.73 -7.03
CA PHE A 69 -21.51 -2.68 -5.92
C PHE A 69 -20.16 -2.73 -5.18
N HIS A 70 -19.05 -2.80 -5.91
CA HIS A 70 -17.71 -2.91 -5.34
C HIS A 70 -17.23 -1.64 -4.62
N TYR A 71 -17.83 -0.47 -4.92
CA TYR A 71 -17.64 0.76 -4.16
C TYR A 71 -18.57 0.84 -2.95
N ALA A 72 -19.84 0.42 -3.11
CA ALA A 72 -20.82 0.35 -2.02
C ALA A 72 -20.36 -0.58 -0.88
N GLN A 73 -19.65 -1.68 -1.19
CA GLN A 73 -19.06 -2.55 -0.16
C GLN A 73 -17.97 -1.88 0.70
N ARG A 74 -17.47 -0.70 0.29
CA ARG A 74 -16.46 0.08 1.01
C ARG A 74 -17.07 1.26 1.77
N VAL A 75 -18.34 1.13 2.14
CA VAL A 75 -19.16 2.13 2.83
C VAL A 75 -18.56 2.63 4.15
N THR A 76 -17.81 1.79 4.88
CA THR A 76 -17.42 2.05 6.27
C THR A 76 -16.76 3.41 6.49
N LEU A 77 -15.64 3.71 5.80
CA LEU A 77 -14.90 4.95 6.04
C LEU A 77 -15.62 6.20 5.50
N PRO A 78 -16.15 6.22 4.27
CA PRO A 78 -16.91 7.36 3.77
C PRO A 78 -18.14 7.66 4.62
N TYR A 79 -18.87 6.64 5.07
CA TYR A 79 -20.04 6.82 5.92
C TYR A 79 -19.68 7.41 7.30
N LEU A 80 -18.61 6.93 7.94
CA LEU A 80 -18.12 7.51 9.20
C LEU A 80 -17.71 8.99 9.03
N ILE A 81 -17.06 9.33 7.91
CA ILE A 81 -16.72 10.72 7.59
C ILE A 81 -17.98 11.56 7.38
N GLY A 82 -18.99 11.01 6.70
CA GLY A 82 -20.31 11.62 6.54
C GLY A 82 -21.02 11.91 7.86
N LEU A 83 -20.99 10.98 8.81
CA LEU A 83 -21.53 11.20 10.15
C LEU A 83 -20.82 12.34 10.89
N VAL A 84 -19.49 12.46 10.74
CA VAL A 84 -18.74 13.59 11.32
C VAL A 84 -19.13 14.89 10.64
N HIS A 85 -19.27 14.89 9.31
CA HIS A 85 -19.75 16.04 8.54
C HIS A 85 -21.11 16.53 9.06
N GLU A 86 -22.09 15.63 9.19
CA GLU A 86 -23.42 15.95 9.71
C GLU A 86 -23.36 16.49 11.15
N ALA A 87 -22.50 15.92 12.00
CA ALA A 87 -22.38 16.34 13.39
C ALA A 87 -21.68 17.69 13.58
N THR A 88 -20.69 18.03 12.74
CA THR A 88 -19.82 19.21 12.95
C THR A 88 -20.01 20.32 11.91
N GLY A 89 -20.69 20.06 10.80
CA GLY A 89 -20.81 20.99 9.66
C GLY A 89 -19.50 21.28 8.92
N LEU A 90 -18.44 20.49 9.15
CA LEU A 90 -17.14 20.70 8.49
C LEU A 90 -17.20 20.20 7.04
N PRO A 91 -16.58 20.89 6.05
CA PRO A 91 -16.64 20.44 4.66
C PRO A 91 -16.12 19.01 4.46
N LEU A 92 -16.87 18.17 3.72
CA LEU A 92 -16.53 16.76 3.50
C LEU A 92 -15.12 16.57 2.95
N HIS A 93 -14.73 17.35 1.95
CA HIS A 93 -13.39 17.26 1.37
C HIS A 93 -12.28 17.49 2.41
N ALA A 94 -12.45 18.46 3.31
CA ALA A 94 -11.50 18.73 4.39
C ALA A 94 -11.42 17.56 5.40
N LEU A 95 -12.56 16.92 5.69
CA LEU A 95 -12.60 15.73 6.54
C LEU A 95 -11.92 14.53 5.88
N PHE A 96 -12.09 14.34 4.56
CA PHE A 96 -11.36 13.33 3.81
C PHE A 96 -9.85 13.60 3.81
N GLN A 97 -9.42 14.85 3.57
CA GLN A 97 -8.01 15.23 3.62
C GLN A 97 -7.39 14.97 4.99
N LEU A 98 -8.05 15.43 6.06
CA LEU A 98 -7.63 15.17 7.43
C LEU A 98 -7.53 13.68 7.71
N SER A 99 -8.54 12.90 7.32
CA SER A 99 -8.57 11.45 7.50
C SER A 99 -7.42 10.77 6.76
N ALA A 100 -7.15 11.16 5.50
CA ALA A 100 -6.07 10.63 4.70
C ALA A 100 -4.70 10.88 5.37
N VAL A 101 -4.44 12.11 5.83
CA VAL A 101 -3.20 12.47 6.53
C VAL A 101 -3.05 11.67 7.82
N LEU A 102 -4.10 11.61 8.65
CA LEU A 102 -4.07 10.86 9.91
C LEU A 102 -3.82 9.36 9.68
N ILE A 103 -4.47 8.76 8.69
CA ILE A 103 -4.28 7.34 8.36
C ILE A 103 -2.86 7.10 7.82
N VAL A 104 -2.32 7.97 6.96
CA VAL A 104 -0.93 7.85 6.48
C VAL A 104 0.05 7.90 7.65
N VAL A 105 -0.10 8.85 8.57
CA VAL A 105 0.74 8.93 9.77
C VAL A 105 0.62 7.64 10.60
N ALA A 106 -0.60 7.13 10.81
CA ALA A 106 -0.82 5.88 11.51
C ALA A 106 -0.14 4.68 10.83
N ILE A 107 -0.22 4.59 9.49
CA ILE A 107 0.47 3.56 8.69
C ILE A 107 1.97 3.63 8.95
N LEU A 108 2.59 4.81 8.88
CA LEU A 108 4.04 4.96 9.08
C LEU A 108 4.48 4.58 10.49
N VAL A 109 3.72 4.98 11.50
CA VAL A 109 4.00 4.63 12.89
C VAL A 109 3.93 3.11 13.07
N VAL A 110 2.84 2.47 12.63
CA VAL A 110 2.67 1.02 12.75
C VAL A 110 3.71 0.26 11.94
N PHE A 111 4.01 0.71 10.72
CA PHE A 111 4.97 0.06 9.83
C PHE A 111 6.41 0.18 10.36
N ALA A 112 6.79 1.32 10.94
CA ALA A 112 8.07 1.43 11.65
C ALA A 112 8.18 0.41 12.79
N ARG A 113 7.10 0.16 13.53
CA ARG A 113 7.05 -0.89 14.56
C ARG A 113 7.10 -2.31 13.97
N VAL A 114 6.57 -2.53 12.77
CA VAL A 114 6.75 -3.79 12.05
C VAL A 114 8.23 -4.00 11.75
N LEU A 115 8.90 -3.00 11.17
CA LEU A 115 10.33 -3.07 10.83
C LEU A 115 11.21 -3.32 12.07
N GLU A 116 10.97 -2.61 13.17
CA GLU A 116 11.64 -2.84 14.48
C GLU A 116 11.50 -4.31 14.91
N ARG A 117 10.29 -4.87 14.81
CA ARG A 117 10.01 -6.27 15.19
C ARG A 117 10.61 -7.30 14.26
N LEU A 118 10.83 -6.94 13.00
CA LEU A 118 11.53 -7.77 12.03
C LEU A 118 13.06 -7.60 12.09
N ALA A 119 13.57 -6.89 13.09
CA ALA A 119 14.99 -6.52 13.23
C ALA A 119 15.53 -5.88 11.94
N VAL A 120 14.79 -4.89 11.44
CA VAL A 120 15.20 -3.98 10.38
C VAL A 120 15.36 -2.61 11.02
N ASP A 121 16.59 -2.10 11.07
CA ASP A 121 16.96 -0.87 11.76
C ASP A 121 17.77 0.09 10.88
N GLY A 122 18.08 1.27 11.44
CA GLY A 122 18.96 2.26 10.83
C GLY A 122 18.57 2.66 9.40
N ALA A 123 19.54 2.60 8.48
CA ALA A 123 19.34 3.01 7.10
C ALA A 123 18.42 2.07 6.31
N ALA A 124 18.41 0.77 6.62
CA ALA A 124 17.53 -0.18 5.94
C ALA A 124 16.06 0.13 6.29
N ALA A 125 15.77 0.42 7.56
CA ALA A 125 14.44 0.86 7.98
C ALA A 125 14.05 2.21 7.35
N ALA A 126 14.97 3.17 7.35
CA ALA A 126 14.75 4.49 6.73
C ALA A 126 14.44 4.38 5.24
N LEU A 127 15.18 3.54 4.51
CA LEU A 127 14.95 3.31 3.08
C LEU A 127 13.65 2.55 2.83
N ALA A 128 13.29 1.56 3.65
CA ALA A 128 12.02 0.84 3.51
C ALA A 128 10.81 1.77 3.73
N LEU A 129 10.84 2.61 4.77
CA LEU A 129 9.82 3.63 5.01
C LEU A 129 9.77 4.67 3.89
N SER A 130 10.93 5.20 3.47
CA SER A 130 11.01 6.19 2.40
C SER A 130 10.55 5.62 1.07
N THR A 131 10.82 4.35 0.79
CA THR A 131 10.34 3.65 -0.43
C THR A 131 8.83 3.58 -0.45
N PHE A 132 8.19 3.33 0.69
CA PHE A 132 6.74 3.36 0.79
C PHE A 132 6.20 4.78 0.61
N VAL A 133 6.72 5.77 1.35
CA VAL A 133 6.21 7.16 1.29
C VAL A 133 6.43 7.81 -0.07
N LEU A 134 7.61 7.65 -0.65
CA LEU A 134 8.01 8.23 -1.95
C LEU A 134 7.54 7.36 -3.13
N ASN A 135 6.75 6.32 -2.89
CA ASN A 135 6.09 5.64 -4.00
C ASN A 135 4.97 6.53 -4.57
N PRO A 136 4.94 6.78 -5.90
CA PRO A 136 3.96 7.65 -6.53
C PRO A 136 2.50 7.33 -6.22
N TRP A 137 2.19 6.06 -5.96
CA TRP A 137 0.83 5.57 -5.81
C TRP A 137 0.44 5.21 -4.38
N ALA A 138 1.39 5.19 -3.43
CA ALA A 138 1.13 4.74 -2.06
C ALA A 138 0.61 5.85 -1.13
N VAL A 139 1.11 7.08 -1.28
CA VAL A 139 0.71 8.22 -0.43
C VAL A 139 0.18 9.36 -1.27
N ARG A 140 0.93 9.78 -2.28
CA ARG A 140 0.63 10.98 -3.08
C ARG A 140 -0.76 10.94 -3.74
N ALA A 141 -1.16 9.78 -4.27
CA ALA A 141 -2.48 9.57 -4.86
C ALA A 141 -3.62 9.91 -3.90
N TYR A 142 -3.48 9.59 -2.62
CA TYR A 142 -4.51 9.81 -1.59
C TYR A 142 -4.43 11.19 -0.96
N LEU A 143 -3.32 11.91 -1.09
CA LEU A 143 -3.28 13.34 -0.77
C LEU A 143 -3.94 14.17 -1.86
N THR A 144 -3.87 13.71 -3.11
CA THR A 144 -4.51 14.39 -4.26
C THR A 144 -6.01 14.07 -4.33
N TYR A 145 -6.39 12.81 -4.10
CA TYR A 145 -7.77 12.33 -4.14
C TYR A 145 -8.12 11.68 -2.79
N PRO A 146 -8.36 12.48 -1.74
CA PRO A 146 -8.52 12.01 -0.37
C PRO A 146 -9.81 11.20 -0.16
N GLU A 147 -10.79 11.29 -1.06
CA GLU A 147 -12.02 10.49 -1.02
C GLU A 147 -11.73 8.99 -1.11
N MET A 148 -10.60 8.60 -1.73
CA MET A 148 -10.13 7.21 -1.80
C MET A 148 -9.52 6.70 -0.47
N VAL A 149 -9.84 7.31 0.66
CA VAL A 149 -9.37 6.95 2.01
C VAL A 149 -9.63 5.47 2.38
N THR A 150 -10.59 4.81 1.72
CA THR A 150 -10.85 3.37 1.87
C THR A 150 -9.62 2.52 1.58
N ASP A 151 -8.81 2.93 0.62
CA ASP A 151 -7.59 2.25 0.21
C ASP A 151 -6.51 2.40 1.28
N LEU A 152 -6.38 3.60 1.86
CA LEU A 152 -5.54 3.85 3.02
C LEU A 152 -6.01 3.04 4.25
N GLY A 153 -7.33 2.91 4.45
CA GLY A 153 -7.91 2.03 5.48
C GLY A 153 -7.46 0.59 5.31
N PHE A 154 -7.48 0.06 4.08
CA PHE A 154 -6.94 -1.26 3.77
C PHE A 154 -5.44 -1.36 4.10
N VAL A 155 -4.64 -0.38 3.69
CA VAL A 155 -3.18 -0.37 3.95
C VAL A 155 -2.87 -0.25 5.45
N LEU A 156 -3.64 0.52 6.22
CA LEU A 156 -3.55 0.58 7.67
C LEU A 156 -3.88 -0.78 8.31
N GLY A 157 -4.96 -1.43 7.87
CA GLY A 157 -5.31 -2.78 8.30
C GLY A 157 -4.18 -3.78 8.02
N LEU A 158 -3.56 -3.71 6.83
CA LEU A 158 -2.39 -4.51 6.47
C LEU A 158 -1.20 -4.22 7.39
N ALA A 159 -0.90 -2.95 7.71
CA ALA A 159 0.16 -2.59 8.64
C ALA A 159 -0.08 -3.18 10.04
N VAL A 160 -1.31 -3.05 10.55
CA VAL A 160 -1.72 -3.61 11.86
C VAL A 160 -1.68 -5.13 11.84
N LEU A 161 -2.10 -5.77 10.75
CA LEU A 161 -2.02 -7.21 10.55
C LEU A 161 -0.57 -7.70 10.60
N LEU A 162 0.33 -7.07 9.83
CA LEU A 162 1.77 -7.38 9.87
C LEU A 162 2.35 -7.18 11.27
N HIS A 163 1.90 -6.15 12.00
CA HIS A 163 2.32 -5.92 13.37
C HIS A 163 1.84 -7.03 14.31
N GLY A 164 0.60 -7.50 14.17
CA GLY A 164 0.08 -8.65 14.91
C GLY A 164 0.84 -9.94 14.61
N LEU A 165 1.15 -10.19 13.34
CA LEU A 165 1.95 -11.33 12.89
C LEU A 165 3.37 -11.31 13.45
N ALA A 166 4.06 -10.17 13.40
CA ALA A 166 5.43 -9.99 13.88
C ALA A 166 5.55 -10.04 15.41
N ASN A 167 4.48 -9.72 16.14
CA ASN A 167 4.45 -9.80 17.61
C ASN A 167 3.80 -11.07 18.16
N GLU A 168 3.30 -11.94 17.28
CA GLU A 168 2.52 -13.12 17.66
C GLU A 168 1.28 -12.80 18.52
N ARG A 169 0.63 -11.66 18.24
CA ARG A 169 -0.53 -11.16 18.99
C ARG A 169 -1.83 -11.35 18.21
N LEU A 170 -2.62 -12.35 18.60
CA LEU A 170 -3.89 -12.68 17.94
C LEU A 170 -4.86 -11.50 17.87
N ALA A 171 -5.08 -10.78 18.97
CA ALA A 171 -6.02 -9.65 18.98
C ALA A 171 -5.61 -8.57 17.95
N THR A 172 -4.33 -8.24 17.85
CA THR A 172 -3.80 -7.28 16.87
C THR A 172 -3.91 -7.80 15.43
N LEU A 173 -3.64 -9.10 15.22
CA LEU A 173 -3.83 -9.76 13.92
C LEU A 173 -5.30 -9.67 13.46
N LEU A 174 -6.24 -10.01 14.35
CA LEU A 174 -7.68 -9.98 14.05
C LEU A 174 -8.18 -8.54 13.82
N ALA A 175 -7.70 -7.57 14.61
CA ALA A 175 -8.01 -6.15 14.40
C ALA A 175 -7.50 -5.66 13.05
N GLY A 176 -6.27 -6.03 12.66
CA GLY A 176 -5.72 -5.69 11.34
C GLY A 176 -6.54 -6.28 10.19
N GLN A 177 -6.94 -7.55 10.31
CA GLN A 177 -7.81 -8.19 9.32
C GLN A 177 -9.18 -7.50 9.23
N LEU A 178 -9.79 -7.17 10.38
CA LEU A 178 -11.07 -6.46 10.43
C LEU A 178 -10.99 -5.09 9.74
N ILE A 179 -9.99 -4.27 10.11
CA ILE A 179 -9.77 -2.94 9.52
C ILE A 179 -9.54 -3.07 8.00
N ALA A 180 -8.70 -4.02 7.58
CA ALA A 180 -8.41 -4.24 6.17
C ALA A 180 -9.66 -4.62 5.37
N SER A 181 -10.46 -5.56 5.89
CA SER A 181 -11.70 -6.01 5.27
C SER A 181 -12.80 -4.96 5.25
N LEU A 182 -12.88 -4.09 6.26
CA LEU A 182 -13.81 -2.96 6.29
C LEU A 182 -13.41 -1.83 5.33
N GLY A 183 -12.11 -1.68 5.07
CA GLY A 183 -11.59 -0.75 4.06
C GLY A 183 -11.85 -1.24 2.64
N ARG A 184 -11.55 -2.52 2.36
CA ARG A 184 -11.76 -3.14 1.04
C ARG A 184 -12.08 -4.62 1.14
N GLN A 185 -12.91 -5.10 0.22
CA GLN A 185 -13.17 -6.53 -0.01
C GLN A 185 -11.91 -7.34 -0.31
N THR A 186 -10.87 -6.69 -0.86
CA THR A 186 -9.54 -7.29 -1.08
C THR A 186 -8.85 -7.69 0.24
N GLY A 187 -9.40 -7.32 1.40
CA GLY A 187 -9.02 -7.87 2.71
C GLY A 187 -9.01 -9.39 2.76
N LEU A 188 -9.84 -10.06 1.95
CA LEU A 188 -9.83 -11.52 1.83
C LEU A 188 -8.48 -12.08 1.33
N LEU A 189 -7.77 -11.31 0.49
CA LEU A 189 -6.47 -11.71 -0.07
C LEU A 189 -5.33 -11.64 0.96
N LEU A 190 -5.60 -11.11 2.16
CA LEU A 190 -4.65 -11.14 3.28
C LEU A 190 -4.68 -12.48 4.03
N VAL A 191 -5.74 -13.28 3.87
CA VAL A 191 -5.87 -14.57 4.55
C VAL A 191 -4.71 -15.52 4.20
N PRO A 192 -4.31 -15.71 2.92
CA PRO A 192 -3.15 -16.55 2.60
C PRO A 192 -1.86 -16.08 3.27
N LEU A 193 -1.59 -14.77 3.30
CA LEU A 193 -0.43 -14.21 4.01
C LEU A 193 -0.46 -14.55 5.50
N ALA A 194 -1.59 -14.28 6.16
CA ALA A 194 -1.74 -14.54 7.59
C ALA A 194 -1.63 -16.03 7.92
N VAL A 195 -2.29 -16.89 7.14
CA VAL A 195 -2.23 -18.36 7.30
C VAL A 195 -0.81 -18.87 7.12
N LEU A 196 -0.13 -18.48 6.04
CA LEU A 196 1.26 -18.88 5.80
C LEU A 196 2.17 -18.40 6.94
N TRP A 197 2.01 -17.17 7.43
CA TRP A 197 2.83 -16.67 8.52
C TRP A 197 2.57 -17.42 9.84
N VAL A 198 1.31 -17.49 10.28
CA VAL A 198 0.90 -18.16 11.52
C VAL A 198 1.32 -19.62 11.50
N TRP A 199 1.11 -20.32 10.39
CA TRP A 199 1.46 -21.73 10.25
C TRP A 199 2.96 -21.99 10.40
N GLN A 200 3.80 -21.03 9.99
CA GLN A 200 5.24 -21.22 10.00
C GLN A 200 5.93 -20.68 11.25
N VAL A 201 5.34 -19.69 11.92
CA VAL A 201 5.99 -18.98 13.03
C VAL A 201 5.37 -19.35 14.39
N TRP A 202 4.04 -19.44 14.51
CA TRP A 202 3.37 -19.54 15.82
C TRP A 202 3.38 -20.98 16.39
N GLY A 203 2.95 -21.22 17.62
CA GLY A 203 2.87 -22.58 18.20
C GLY A 203 1.69 -23.44 17.70
N ARG A 204 1.83 -24.78 17.66
CA ARG A 204 0.82 -25.72 17.09
C ARG A 204 -0.61 -25.53 17.63
N ARG A 205 -0.77 -25.24 18.92
CA ARG A 205 -2.08 -25.13 19.58
C ARG A 205 -2.88 -23.89 19.14
N SER A 206 -2.23 -22.78 18.81
CA SER A 206 -2.90 -21.52 18.42
C SER A 206 -3.10 -21.37 16.92
N ARG A 207 -2.38 -22.13 16.09
CA ARG A 207 -2.39 -21.98 14.61
C ARG A 207 -3.78 -22.15 13.99
N LEU A 208 -4.48 -23.25 14.30
CA LEU A 208 -5.78 -23.55 13.68
C LEU A 208 -6.83 -22.51 14.07
N ALA A 209 -6.91 -22.16 15.36
CA ALA A 209 -7.84 -21.15 15.86
C ALA A 209 -7.55 -19.78 15.26
N ALA A 210 -6.28 -19.38 15.17
CA ALA A 210 -5.89 -18.10 14.56
C ALA A 210 -6.22 -18.04 13.07
N CYS A 211 -5.88 -19.08 12.29
CA CYS A 211 -6.21 -19.16 10.87
C CYS A 211 -7.73 -19.13 10.64
N GLY A 212 -8.48 -19.91 11.42
CA GLY A 212 -9.94 -19.94 11.36
C GLY A 212 -10.57 -18.60 11.71
N ALA A 213 -10.08 -17.92 12.74
CA ALA A 213 -10.56 -16.60 13.14
C ALA A 213 -10.27 -15.52 12.08
N VAL A 214 -9.07 -15.51 11.50
CA VAL A 214 -8.72 -14.58 10.41
C VAL A 214 -9.62 -14.80 9.19
N ALA A 215 -9.78 -16.04 8.76
CA ALA A 215 -10.67 -16.39 7.64
C ALA A 215 -12.14 -16.03 7.95
N GLY A 216 -12.59 -16.32 9.17
CA GLY A 216 -13.95 -16.02 9.63
C GLY A 216 -14.25 -14.52 9.64
N ILE A 217 -13.33 -13.68 10.11
CA ILE A 217 -13.47 -12.21 10.05
C ILE A 217 -13.52 -11.75 8.60
N ALA A 218 -12.60 -12.21 7.75
CA ALA A 218 -12.55 -11.77 6.36
C ALA A 218 -13.84 -12.11 5.60
N ALA A 219 -14.33 -13.35 5.74
CA ALA A 219 -15.56 -13.81 5.10
C ALA A 219 -16.81 -13.14 5.70
N GLY A 220 -16.87 -13.02 7.04
CA GLY A 220 -17.99 -12.39 7.74
C GLY A 220 -18.15 -10.91 7.38
N VAL A 221 -17.06 -10.15 7.35
CA VAL A 221 -17.08 -8.74 6.92
C VAL A 221 -17.48 -8.63 5.45
N TYR A 222 -16.93 -9.47 4.57
CA TYR A 222 -17.30 -9.47 3.16
C TYR A 222 -18.80 -9.73 2.97
N ALA A 223 -19.37 -10.71 3.65
CA ALA A 223 -20.79 -11.03 3.57
C ALA A 223 -21.66 -9.91 4.15
N ALA A 224 -21.27 -9.33 5.28
CA ALA A 224 -21.99 -8.22 5.90
C ALA A 224 -22.00 -6.96 5.01
N THR A 225 -20.85 -6.56 4.46
CA THR A 225 -20.78 -5.40 3.57
C THR A 225 -21.43 -5.66 2.22
N ALA A 226 -21.42 -6.91 1.71
CA ALA A 226 -22.19 -7.29 0.53
C ALA A 226 -23.71 -7.15 0.75
N ALA A 227 -24.21 -7.64 1.88
CA ALA A 227 -25.63 -7.56 2.24
C ALA A 227 -26.07 -6.09 2.40
N LEU A 228 -25.24 -5.27 3.02
CA LEU A 228 -25.49 -3.83 3.14
C LEU A 228 -25.46 -3.12 1.77
N ALA A 229 -24.43 -3.39 0.95
CA ALA A 229 -24.28 -2.80 -0.38
C ALA A 229 -25.47 -3.09 -1.29
N ALA A 230 -26.00 -4.32 -1.24
CA ALA A 230 -27.14 -4.74 -2.06
C ALA A 230 -28.40 -3.87 -1.90
N GLY A 231 -28.53 -3.12 -0.79
CA GLY A 231 -29.66 -2.23 -0.55
C GLY A 231 -29.63 -0.92 -1.34
N PHE A 232 -28.48 -0.48 -1.84
CA PHE A 232 -28.31 0.83 -2.50
C PHE A 232 -27.32 0.81 -3.66
N SER A 233 -27.04 -0.36 -4.24
CA SER A 233 -26.07 -0.50 -5.32
C SER A 233 -26.66 -1.14 -6.57
N TYR A 234 -25.94 -0.99 -7.68
CA TYR A 234 -26.12 -1.85 -8.84
C TYR A 234 -25.83 -3.34 -8.50
N PRO A 235 -26.26 -4.29 -9.35
CA PRO A 235 -25.92 -5.70 -9.18
C PRO A 235 -24.42 -5.95 -9.05
N SER A 236 -24.05 -7.00 -8.31
CA SER A 236 -22.65 -7.34 -8.05
C SER A 236 -21.93 -7.85 -9.31
N GLU A 237 -20.83 -7.18 -9.67
CA GLU A 237 -19.87 -7.61 -10.69
C GLU A 237 -18.58 -8.19 -10.08
N ASN A 238 -18.57 -8.51 -8.78
CA ASN A 238 -17.36 -9.00 -8.09
C ASN A 238 -16.71 -10.24 -8.71
N ALA A 239 -17.50 -11.12 -9.33
CA ALA A 239 -16.98 -12.29 -10.03
C ALA A 239 -16.09 -11.89 -11.22
N ALA A 240 -16.48 -10.86 -11.98
CA ALA A 240 -15.71 -10.37 -13.12
C ALA A 240 -14.32 -9.91 -12.69
N HIS A 241 -14.19 -9.26 -11.53
CA HIS A 241 -12.89 -8.84 -10.99
C HIS A 241 -11.90 -9.99 -10.68
N VAL A 242 -12.33 -11.25 -10.70
CA VAL A 242 -11.44 -12.41 -10.50
C VAL A 242 -11.42 -13.39 -11.67
N THR A 243 -12.36 -13.29 -12.62
CA THR A 243 -12.45 -14.21 -13.77
C THR A 243 -12.15 -13.56 -15.12
N GLU A 244 -12.23 -12.23 -15.24
CA GLU A 244 -12.30 -11.53 -16.54
C GLU A 244 -11.05 -11.68 -17.42
N LEU A 245 -9.87 -11.93 -16.85
CA LEU A 245 -8.67 -12.18 -17.64
C LEU A 245 -8.84 -13.36 -18.61
N LEU A 246 -9.51 -14.45 -18.20
CA LEU A 246 -9.67 -15.64 -19.04
C LEU A 246 -10.61 -15.40 -20.24
N PRO A 247 -11.83 -14.87 -20.07
CA PRO A 247 -12.66 -14.45 -21.20
C PRO A 247 -11.97 -13.43 -22.09
N TRP A 248 -11.24 -12.46 -21.51
CA TRP A 248 -10.51 -11.46 -22.29
C TRP A 248 -9.46 -12.10 -23.20
N LEU A 249 -8.64 -13.03 -22.68
CA LEU A 249 -7.66 -13.79 -23.46
C LEU A 249 -8.31 -14.61 -24.59
N GLY A 250 -9.53 -15.11 -24.39
CA GLY A 250 -10.23 -15.92 -25.39
C GLY A 250 -10.96 -15.12 -26.47
N THR A 251 -11.36 -13.88 -26.19
CA THR A 251 -12.30 -13.12 -27.04
C THR A 251 -11.79 -11.77 -27.53
N ARG A 252 -10.89 -11.12 -26.78
CA ARG A 252 -10.45 -9.73 -26.99
C ARG A 252 -8.93 -9.57 -26.88
N PHE A 253 -8.19 -10.64 -27.12
CA PHE A 253 -6.74 -10.65 -26.94
C PHE A 253 -6.04 -9.59 -27.81
N ASP A 254 -5.27 -8.72 -27.15
CA ASP A 254 -4.35 -7.78 -27.77
C ASP A 254 -3.00 -7.84 -27.03
N ALA A 255 -1.94 -8.26 -27.74
CA ALA A 255 -0.61 -8.42 -27.17
C ALA A 255 0.00 -7.09 -26.68
N ALA A 256 -0.26 -5.98 -27.38
CA ALA A 256 0.23 -4.66 -27.01
C ALA A 256 -0.48 -4.15 -25.75
N LEU A 257 -1.81 -4.34 -25.67
CA LEU A 257 -2.58 -4.01 -24.49
C LEU A 257 -2.13 -4.84 -23.29
N LEU A 258 -1.96 -6.17 -23.45
CA LEU A 258 -1.46 -7.05 -22.40
C LEU A 258 -0.06 -6.63 -21.91
N ALA A 259 0.87 -6.34 -22.83
CA ALA A 259 2.22 -5.90 -22.47
C ALA A 259 2.17 -4.59 -21.66
N SER A 260 1.40 -3.60 -22.13
CA SER A 260 1.25 -2.32 -21.42
C SER A 260 0.62 -2.49 -20.03
N PHE A 261 -0.34 -3.40 -19.91
CA PHE A 261 -1.02 -3.74 -18.67
C PHE A 261 -0.07 -4.43 -17.67
N LEU A 262 0.70 -5.45 -18.11
CA LEU A 262 1.68 -6.13 -17.27
C LEU A 262 2.76 -5.16 -16.76
N VAL A 263 3.24 -4.25 -17.61
CA VAL A 263 4.17 -3.19 -17.19
C VAL A 263 3.55 -2.32 -16.10
N ARG A 264 2.28 -1.91 -16.25
CA ARG A 264 1.56 -1.12 -15.24
C ARG A 264 1.41 -1.85 -13.90
N LEU A 265 1.25 -3.17 -13.90
CA LEU A 265 1.17 -3.94 -12.64
C LEU A 265 2.49 -3.94 -11.87
N VAL A 266 3.62 -4.01 -12.57
CA VAL A 266 4.95 -4.11 -11.92
C VAL A 266 5.56 -2.75 -11.58
N ILE A 267 5.06 -1.66 -12.15
CA ILE A 267 5.62 -0.32 -11.96
C ILE A 267 5.67 0.07 -10.47
N ALA A 268 4.54 -0.02 -9.73
CA ALA A 268 4.53 0.38 -8.33
C ALA A 268 5.46 -0.47 -7.43
N PRO A 269 5.50 -1.82 -7.53
CA PRO A 269 6.43 -2.63 -6.75
C PRO A 269 7.87 -2.65 -7.29
N ALA A 270 8.16 -2.04 -8.45
CA ALA A 270 9.47 -2.12 -9.10
C ALA A 270 10.62 -1.71 -8.16
N ILE A 271 10.48 -0.58 -7.46
CA ILE A 271 11.54 -0.03 -6.61
C ILE A 271 11.97 -1.00 -5.49
N PRO A 272 11.08 -1.43 -4.57
CA PRO A 272 11.50 -2.36 -3.50
C PRO A 272 11.98 -3.71 -4.05
N VAL A 273 11.41 -4.18 -5.16
CA VAL A 273 11.88 -5.40 -5.82
C VAL A 273 13.29 -5.22 -6.38
N LEU A 274 13.60 -4.10 -7.05
CA LEU A 274 14.93 -3.80 -7.57
C LEU A 274 15.96 -3.66 -6.46
N MET A 275 15.63 -3.02 -5.34
CA MET A 275 16.51 -2.95 -4.16
C MET A 275 16.83 -4.35 -3.60
N MET A 276 15.83 -5.23 -3.55
CA MET A 276 16.01 -6.61 -3.14
C MET A 276 16.88 -7.40 -4.14
N LEU A 277 16.59 -7.34 -5.44
CA LEU A 277 17.37 -8.01 -6.49
C LEU A 277 18.81 -7.48 -6.58
N ALA A 278 19.03 -6.20 -6.32
CA ALA A 278 20.36 -5.61 -6.23
C ALA A 278 21.21 -6.29 -5.15
N SER A 279 20.58 -6.71 -4.06
CA SER A 279 21.23 -7.13 -2.81
C SER A 279 21.24 -8.65 -2.61
N VAL A 280 20.32 -9.38 -3.26
CA VAL A 280 20.06 -10.81 -3.03
C VAL A 280 21.29 -11.70 -3.24
N HIS A 281 22.18 -11.37 -4.20
CA HIS A 281 23.37 -12.19 -4.50
C HIS A 281 24.39 -12.24 -3.37
N ARG A 282 24.35 -11.26 -2.46
CA ARG A 282 25.22 -11.19 -1.28
C ARG A 282 24.49 -11.49 0.01
N TRP A 283 23.19 -11.76 -0.07
CA TRP A 283 22.36 -11.98 1.09
C TRP A 283 22.69 -13.34 1.70
N ARG A 284 23.24 -13.30 2.92
CA ARG A 284 23.54 -14.47 3.76
C ARG A 284 22.60 -14.48 4.97
N PRO A 285 21.30 -14.76 4.75
CA PRO A 285 20.31 -14.71 5.82
C PRO A 285 20.58 -15.76 6.88
N VAL A 286 20.36 -15.39 8.13
CA VAL A 286 20.23 -16.34 9.24
C VAL A 286 19.04 -17.27 9.03
N PRO A 287 19.02 -18.47 9.66
CA PRO A 287 17.90 -19.41 9.56
C PRO A 287 16.55 -18.75 9.81
N GLY A 288 15.56 -19.05 8.96
CA GLY A 288 14.22 -18.46 9.04
C GLY A 288 14.02 -17.16 8.25
N ARG A 289 15.03 -16.29 8.09
CA ARG A 289 14.85 -15.00 7.36
C ARG A 289 14.51 -15.18 5.88
N ARG A 290 15.06 -16.20 5.20
CA ARG A 290 14.65 -16.55 3.81
C ARG A 290 13.17 -16.80 3.69
N ARG A 291 12.66 -17.61 4.61
CA ARG A 291 11.26 -18.00 4.64
C ARG A 291 10.36 -16.80 4.90
N LEU A 292 10.76 -15.95 5.84
CA LEU A 292 10.05 -14.71 6.18
C LEU A 292 9.91 -13.78 4.98
N VAL A 293 11.02 -13.53 4.27
CA VAL A 293 11.02 -12.73 3.03
C VAL A 293 10.12 -13.37 1.97
N ALA A 294 10.19 -14.68 1.79
CA ALA A 294 9.32 -15.38 0.84
C ALA A 294 7.82 -15.23 1.19
N ILE A 295 7.45 -15.31 2.48
CA ILE A 295 6.07 -15.10 2.94
C ILE A 295 5.62 -13.67 2.68
N LEU A 296 6.45 -12.66 2.98
CA LEU A 296 6.16 -11.25 2.71
C LEU A 296 5.96 -10.98 1.21
N CYS A 297 6.84 -11.51 0.37
CA CYS A 297 6.71 -11.40 -1.08
C CYS A 297 5.44 -12.11 -1.59
N ALA A 298 5.16 -13.33 -1.12
CA ALA A 298 3.95 -14.06 -1.48
C ALA A 298 2.67 -13.32 -1.07
N GLY A 299 2.65 -12.69 0.11
CA GLY A 299 1.54 -11.85 0.54
C GLY A 299 1.33 -10.62 -0.34
N SER A 300 2.42 -10.00 -0.81
CA SER A 300 2.33 -8.88 -1.77
C SER A 300 1.77 -9.36 -3.12
N VAL A 301 2.26 -10.49 -3.62
CA VAL A 301 1.78 -11.11 -4.86
C VAL A 301 0.30 -11.48 -4.76
N ALA A 302 -0.18 -11.98 -3.61
CA ALA A 302 -1.59 -12.29 -3.41
C ALA A 302 -2.49 -11.06 -3.61
N ILE A 303 -2.04 -9.88 -3.16
CA ILE A 303 -2.76 -8.61 -3.39
C ILE A 303 -2.67 -8.20 -4.87
N TRP A 304 -1.51 -8.35 -5.50
CA TRP A 304 -1.29 -7.99 -6.91
C TRP A 304 -2.01 -8.89 -7.91
N LEU A 305 -2.36 -10.11 -7.48
CA LEU A 305 -3.09 -11.05 -8.31
C LEU A 305 -4.49 -10.53 -8.66
N GLN A 306 -5.11 -9.72 -7.81
CA GLN A 306 -6.46 -9.18 -8.05
C GLN A 306 -6.54 -8.30 -9.31
N PRO A 307 -5.76 -7.22 -9.46
CA PRO A 307 -5.77 -6.46 -10.70
C PRO A 307 -5.32 -7.29 -11.91
N LEU A 308 -4.41 -8.27 -11.74
CA LEU A 308 -4.04 -9.19 -12.83
C LEU A 308 -5.25 -10.00 -13.32
N LEU A 309 -6.00 -10.62 -12.41
CA LEU A 309 -7.16 -11.48 -12.72
C LEU A 309 -8.37 -10.70 -13.26
N ALA A 310 -8.53 -9.44 -12.86
CA ALA A 310 -9.55 -8.55 -13.43
C ALA A 310 -9.28 -8.21 -14.91
N GLY A 311 -8.07 -8.44 -15.41
CA GLY A 311 -7.72 -8.17 -16.81
C GLY A 311 -7.56 -6.68 -17.14
N PRO A 312 -7.12 -6.38 -18.37
CA PRO A 312 -6.80 -5.01 -18.79
C PRO A 312 -8.02 -4.10 -18.89
N ASP A 313 -9.18 -4.62 -19.30
CA ASP A 313 -10.38 -3.82 -19.54
C ASP A 313 -11.06 -3.34 -18.25
N LEU A 314 -11.01 -4.14 -17.16
CA LEU A 314 -11.55 -3.71 -15.86
C LEU A 314 -10.51 -2.94 -15.04
N THR A 315 -9.22 -3.31 -15.14
CA THR A 315 -8.17 -2.65 -14.36
C THR A 315 -7.76 -1.32 -14.97
N VAL A 316 -7.77 -1.21 -16.30
CA VAL A 316 -7.46 0.00 -17.08
C VAL A 316 -6.16 0.68 -16.60
N GLY A 317 -6.27 1.90 -16.06
CA GLY A 317 -5.15 2.69 -15.53
C GLY A 317 -4.86 2.47 -14.05
N ASN A 318 -5.69 1.70 -13.34
CA ASN A 318 -5.61 1.55 -11.89
C ASN A 318 -4.56 0.53 -11.43
N GLY A 319 -3.95 -0.22 -12.36
CA GLY A 319 -2.96 -1.26 -12.07
C GLY A 319 -1.88 -0.83 -11.05
N PRO A 320 -1.14 0.27 -11.28
CA PRO A 320 -0.09 0.71 -10.35
C PRO A 320 -0.65 1.07 -8.95
N ARG A 321 -1.84 1.70 -8.89
CA ARG A 321 -2.52 2.03 -7.62
C ARG A 321 -2.90 0.77 -6.86
N LEU A 322 -3.50 -0.20 -7.55
CA LEU A 322 -3.96 -1.45 -6.94
C LEU A 322 -2.80 -2.32 -6.48
N THR A 323 -1.68 -2.37 -7.22
CA THR A 323 -0.49 -3.09 -6.76
C THR A 323 0.25 -2.35 -5.64
N ALA A 324 0.12 -1.02 -5.56
CA ALA A 324 0.67 -0.24 -4.44
C ALA A 324 0.08 -0.63 -3.06
N LEU A 325 -1.14 -1.17 -3.02
CA LEU A 325 -1.77 -1.66 -1.78
C LEU A 325 -0.97 -2.79 -1.12
N GLY A 326 -0.19 -3.54 -1.90
CA GLY A 326 0.69 -4.61 -1.43
C GLY A 326 2.12 -4.17 -1.15
N LEU A 327 2.41 -2.86 -1.02
CA LEU A 327 3.80 -2.38 -0.87
C LEU A 327 4.42 -2.65 0.50
N LEU A 328 3.65 -2.60 1.59
CA LEU A 328 4.22 -2.75 2.94
C LEU A 328 5.00 -4.07 3.13
N PRO A 329 4.46 -5.25 2.77
CA PRO A 329 5.20 -6.49 2.95
C PRO A 329 6.46 -6.55 2.08
N VAL A 330 6.42 -6.12 0.80
CA VAL A 330 7.61 -6.12 -0.06
C VAL A 330 8.64 -5.07 0.35
N CYS A 331 8.24 -3.93 0.91
CA CYS A 331 9.17 -2.95 1.49
C CYS A 331 9.85 -3.51 2.75
N ALA A 332 9.12 -4.25 3.59
CA ALA A 332 9.71 -4.95 4.73
C ALA A 332 10.68 -6.06 4.28
N ALA A 333 10.33 -6.80 3.23
CA ALA A 333 11.21 -7.80 2.63
C ALA A 333 12.51 -7.18 2.09
N ALA A 334 12.39 -6.07 1.33
CA ALA A 334 13.55 -5.32 0.86
C ALA A 334 14.41 -4.80 2.01
N GLY A 335 13.79 -4.27 3.07
CA GLY A 335 14.47 -3.82 4.29
C GLY A 335 15.24 -4.95 4.99
N ILE A 336 14.66 -6.15 5.11
CA ILE A 336 15.34 -7.34 5.65
C ILE A 336 16.59 -7.67 4.82
N VAL A 337 16.44 -7.76 3.49
CA VAL A 337 17.54 -8.15 2.59
C VAL A 337 18.66 -7.09 2.60
N LEU A 338 18.32 -5.81 2.63
CA LEU A 338 19.29 -4.71 2.74
C LEU A 338 20.01 -4.70 4.09
N GLY A 339 19.28 -4.87 5.19
CA GLY A 339 19.86 -4.90 6.53
C GLY A 339 20.83 -6.07 6.73
N ASP A 340 20.52 -7.23 6.15
CA ASP A 340 21.34 -8.44 6.27
C ASP A 340 22.62 -8.44 5.42
N THR A 341 22.74 -7.55 4.43
CA THR A 341 23.82 -7.64 3.43
C THR A 341 25.09 -6.87 3.80
N LEU A 342 25.16 -6.22 4.98
CA LEU A 342 26.12 -5.14 5.29
C LEU A 342 26.16 -4.02 4.22
N ALA A 343 25.29 -4.09 3.20
CA ALA A 343 25.24 -3.20 2.06
C ALA A 343 24.33 -2.01 2.32
N ALA A 344 23.54 -2.04 3.40
CA ALA A 344 22.79 -0.89 3.87
C ALA A 344 23.75 0.30 4.01
N PRO A 345 23.55 1.38 3.24
CA PRO A 345 24.46 2.52 3.31
C PRO A 345 24.37 3.11 4.71
N ALA A 346 25.49 3.51 5.32
CA ALA A 346 25.44 4.19 6.62
C ALA A 346 24.49 5.40 6.54
N PRO A 347 23.65 5.65 7.56
CA PRO A 347 22.82 6.85 7.61
C PRO A 347 23.67 8.10 7.36
N GLY A 348 23.21 8.98 6.47
CA GLY A 348 23.94 10.20 6.10
C GLY A 348 25.12 10.01 5.14
N SER A 349 25.43 8.78 4.70
CA SER A 349 26.44 8.57 3.65
C SER A 349 25.95 9.11 2.29
N ARG A 350 26.89 9.41 1.38
CA ARG A 350 26.57 9.83 0.00
C ARG A 350 25.65 8.84 -0.72
N ARG A 351 25.85 7.53 -0.49
CA ARG A 351 25.00 6.47 -1.06
C ARG A 351 23.57 6.55 -0.53
N PHE A 352 23.40 6.76 0.77
CA PHE A 352 22.09 6.91 1.39
C PHE A 352 21.33 8.10 0.80
N PHE A 353 21.98 9.26 0.70
CA PHE A 353 21.37 10.46 0.11
C PHE A 353 21.07 10.29 -1.39
N ALA A 354 21.95 9.62 -2.15
CA ALA A 354 21.68 9.33 -3.55
C ALA A 354 20.44 8.45 -3.73
N LEU A 355 20.26 7.42 -2.89
CA LEU A 355 19.05 6.59 -2.92
C LEU A 355 17.79 7.41 -2.57
N LEU A 356 17.84 8.25 -1.53
CA LEU A 356 16.71 9.13 -1.18
C LEU A 356 16.36 10.11 -2.31
N ALA A 357 17.36 10.71 -2.96
CA ALA A 357 17.15 11.61 -4.10
C ALA A 357 16.52 10.88 -5.29
N LEU A 358 16.95 9.65 -5.59
CA LEU A 358 16.36 8.83 -6.65
C LEU A 358 14.92 8.41 -6.31
N LEU A 359 14.62 8.07 -5.05
CA LEU A 359 13.26 7.80 -4.60
C LEU A 359 12.38 9.05 -4.73
N ALA A 360 12.88 10.21 -4.32
CA ALA A 360 12.17 11.49 -4.45
C ALA A 360 11.88 11.81 -5.92
N LEU A 361 12.86 11.62 -6.80
CA LEU A 361 12.71 11.79 -8.25
C LEU A 361 11.67 10.82 -8.83
N ALA A 362 11.71 9.54 -8.45
CA ALA A 362 10.72 8.55 -8.86
C ALA A 362 9.31 8.91 -8.40
N SER A 363 9.17 9.61 -7.27
CA SER A 363 7.88 10.02 -6.69
C SER A 363 7.15 11.12 -7.47
N MET A 364 7.83 11.82 -8.40
CA MET A 364 7.32 12.98 -9.13
C MET A 364 6.34 12.60 -10.25
N HIS A 365 5.18 12.09 -9.87
CA HIS A 365 4.15 11.66 -10.83
C HIS A 365 3.48 12.84 -11.54
N HIS A 366 3.37 12.76 -12.86
CA HIS A 366 2.78 13.81 -13.69
C HIS A 366 1.36 14.22 -13.27
N VAL A 367 0.47 13.27 -12.90
CA VAL A 367 -0.89 13.58 -12.42
C VAL A 367 -0.92 14.31 -11.07
N TYR A 368 0.01 13.98 -10.18
CA TYR A 368 -0.09 14.38 -8.78
C TYR A 368 0.81 15.57 -8.41
N VAL A 369 1.69 15.99 -9.32
CA VAL A 369 2.60 17.12 -9.17
C VAL A 369 2.12 18.34 -9.96
N PHE A 370 1.53 18.14 -11.14
CA PHE A 370 1.05 19.23 -11.98
C PHE A 370 -0.46 19.48 -11.77
N SER A 371 -0.88 20.74 -11.83
CA SER A 371 -2.28 21.17 -11.62
C SER A 371 -3.18 20.99 -12.85
N GLN A 372 -2.61 20.65 -14.01
CA GLN A 372 -3.34 20.53 -15.28
C GLN A 372 -3.41 19.09 -15.77
N THR A 373 -4.38 18.80 -16.64
CA THR A 373 -4.50 17.52 -17.33
C THR A 373 -3.19 17.17 -18.03
N PRO A 374 -2.57 16.02 -17.71
CA PRO A 374 -1.22 15.75 -18.17
C PRO A 374 -1.16 15.57 -19.67
N THR A 375 -0.28 16.34 -20.31
CA THR A 375 0.06 16.20 -21.71
C THR A 375 0.80 14.88 -21.98
N GLU A 376 0.79 14.41 -23.22
CA GLU A 376 1.59 13.24 -23.63
C GLU A 376 3.08 13.42 -23.33
N MET A 377 3.61 14.64 -23.47
CA MET A 377 4.98 14.98 -23.11
C MET A 377 5.24 14.78 -21.61
N GLN A 378 4.33 15.19 -20.73
CA GLN A 378 4.48 15.01 -19.28
C GLN A 378 4.41 13.53 -18.89
N ARG A 379 3.56 12.73 -19.55
CA ARG A 379 3.48 11.27 -19.35
C ARG A 379 4.79 10.59 -19.76
N ALA A 380 5.34 10.95 -20.93
CA ALA A 380 6.62 10.44 -21.42
C ALA A 380 7.78 10.84 -20.51
N LEU A 381 7.83 12.10 -20.06
CA LEU A 381 8.84 12.59 -19.13
C LEU A 381 8.80 11.86 -17.79
N PHE A 382 7.60 11.62 -17.24
CA PHE A 382 7.45 10.80 -16.03
C PHE A 382 7.98 9.39 -16.24
N ALA A 383 7.59 8.71 -17.33
CA ALA A 383 8.05 7.35 -17.60
C ALA A 383 9.58 7.27 -17.73
N ALA A 384 10.21 8.22 -18.43
CA ALA A 384 11.66 8.31 -18.55
C ALA A 384 12.34 8.56 -17.19
N THR A 385 11.83 9.53 -16.42
CA THR A 385 12.35 9.90 -15.10
C THR A 385 12.25 8.75 -14.11
N TYR A 386 11.10 8.08 -14.06
CA TYR A 386 10.87 6.92 -13.22
C TYR A 386 11.81 5.75 -13.57
N SER A 387 12.02 5.52 -14.87
CA SER A 387 12.91 4.45 -15.36
C SER A 387 14.37 4.74 -15.01
N ILE A 388 14.82 5.98 -15.21
CA ILE A 388 16.17 6.43 -14.83
C ILE A 388 16.37 6.29 -13.31
N ALA A 389 15.38 6.70 -12.52
CA ALA A 389 15.43 6.56 -11.06
C ALA A 389 15.51 5.08 -10.62
N CYS A 390 14.70 4.20 -11.21
CA CYS A 390 14.74 2.75 -10.95
C CYS A 390 16.12 2.16 -11.29
N LEU A 391 16.68 2.49 -12.45
CA LEU A 391 18.02 2.03 -12.85
C LEU A 391 19.10 2.58 -11.91
N GLY A 392 19.01 3.86 -11.54
CA GLY A 392 19.90 4.50 -10.58
C GLY A 392 19.87 3.79 -9.22
N ILE A 393 18.69 3.43 -8.72
CA ILE A 393 18.53 2.70 -7.45
C ILE A 393 19.22 1.34 -7.53
N LEU A 394 19.02 0.60 -8.62
CA LEU A 394 19.69 -0.68 -8.85
C LEU A 394 21.22 -0.52 -8.86
N VAL A 395 21.74 0.47 -9.58
CA VAL A 395 23.19 0.73 -9.70
C VAL A 395 23.80 1.19 -8.39
N VAL A 396 23.21 2.18 -7.71
CA VAL A 396 23.72 2.72 -6.44
C VAL A 396 23.70 1.67 -5.33
N THR A 397 22.63 0.86 -5.27
CA THR A 397 22.54 -0.25 -4.31
C THR A 397 23.64 -1.28 -4.57
N ARG A 398 23.93 -1.62 -5.85
CA ARG A 398 25.00 -2.56 -6.21
C ARG A 398 26.41 -2.01 -5.98
N ALA A 399 26.65 -0.75 -6.31
CA ALA A 399 27.98 -0.12 -6.21
C ALA A 399 28.49 -0.11 -4.77
N GLY A 400 27.58 0.11 -3.82
CA GLY A 400 27.87 0.07 -2.40
C GLY A 400 28.43 -1.25 -1.89
N MET A 401 28.24 -2.34 -2.63
CA MET A 401 28.72 -3.65 -2.23
C MET A 401 30.21 -3.87 -2.59
N ARG A 402 30.80 -3.15 -3.55
CA ARG A 402 32.15 -3.46 -4.03
C ARG A 402 33.30 -2.89 -3.18
N ALA A 403 33.00 -2.02 -2.20
CA ALA A 403 33.98 -1.07 -1.66
C ALA A 403 34.66 -1.46 -0.33
N GLU A 404 34.50 -2.67 0.19
CA GLU A 404 35.20 -3.09 1.42
C GLU A 404 36.08 -4.32 1.15
N PRO A 405 37.36 -4.13 0.78
CA PRO A 405 38.38 -5.13 1.06
C PRO A 405 38.62 -5.09 2.58
N THR A 406 38.21 -6.16 3.26
CA THR A 406 38.57 -6.45 4.66
C THR A 406 40.06 -6.65 4.82
#